data_AF-A0A9E2V6Z5-F1
#
_entry.id   AF-A0A9E2V6Z5-F1
#
_cell.length_a   1.000
_cell.length_b   1.000
_cell.length_c   1.000
_cell.angle_alpha   90.00
_cell.angle_beta   90.00
_cell.angle_gamma   90.00
#
_symmetry.space_group_name_H-M   'P 1'
#
loop_
_entity.id
_entity.type
_entity.pdbx_description
1 polymer ?
#
loop_
_entity_poly.entity_id
_entity_poly.type
_entity_poly.pdbx_seq_one_letter_code
_entity_poly.pdbx_strand_id
1 'polypeptide(L)'
;MKKSIALLLALLMVFTVAVMVTGCGSDTQQAKPYMNSGDKLLQDYESKASAWSAQINSLSADPETIAGEVQQAKASGDDLLVTIQAAKSEFEKIMGMSGSGYYREYAELRIAELDILDQMIRRTHAFLDERVAMVSSKDLSFYPALQQRFQDEINPLVDEGQELEQRAMKMKSDSGL
;
A
#
# COMPACT_ATOMS: atom_id res chain seq x y z
N MET A 1 40.36 31.30 37.95
CA MET A 1 39.75 30.23 37.13
C MET A 1 40.17 30.46 35.69
N LYS A 2 40.54 29.37 34.99
CA LYS A 2 41.56 29.29 33.95
C LYS A 2 41.28 30.15 32.70
N LYS A 3 42.31 30.88 32.27
CA LYS A 3 42.46 31.50 30.94
C LYS A 3 43.04 30.48 29.93
N SER A 4 42.98 30.87 28.65
CA SER A 4 43.64 30.33 27.42
C SER A 4 42.64 29.61 26.49
N ILE A 5 42.20 30.15 25.34
CA ILE A 5 42.87 30.60 24.08
C ILE A 5 43.37 29.43 23.20
N ALA A 6 43.04 29.54 21.89
CA ALA A 6 43.53 28.82 20.69
C ALA A 6 42.89 27.44 20.41
N LEU A 7 42.20 27.15 19.29
CA LEU A 7 42.39 27.47 17.86
C LEU A 7 43.67 26.85 17.28
N LEU A 8 43.56 25.62 16.74
CA LEU A 8 44.34 25.01 15.63
C LEU A 8 43.91 23.53 15.48
N LEU A 9 43.11 23.13 14.49
CA LEU A 9 43.46 22.77 13.10
C LEU A 9 44.40 21.56 12.95
N ALA A 10 43.87 20.55 12.24
CA ALA A 10 44.53 19.50 11.45
C ALA A 10 45.13 18.29 12.17
N LEU A 11 44.52 17.11 11.96
CA LEU A 11 45.07 15.95 11.22
C LEU A 11 44.10 14.76 11.37
N LEU A 12 43.34 14.38 10.33
CA LEU A 12 43.70 13.42 9.27
C LEU A 12 43.23 11.99 9.56
N MET A 13 41.99 11.72 9.14
CA MET A 13 41.50 10.44 8.60
C MET A 13 40.18 10.80 7.89
N VAL A 14 40.16 11.40 6.70
CA VAL A 14 40.54 10.80 5.41
C VAL A 14 40.57 9.28 5.46
N PHE A 15 39.41 8.68 5.71
CA PHE A 15 39.05 7.46 5.01
C PHE A 15 38.17 7.88 3.83
N THR A 16 38.84 8.35 2.77
CA THR A 16 38.31 8.26 1.41
C THR A 16 38.14 6.79 1.08
N VAL A 17 36.99 6.21 1.44
CA VAL A 17 36.46 5.12 0.63
C VAL A 17 35.86 5.81 -0.58
N ALA A 18 36.72 6.10 -1.55
CA ALA A 18 36.33 6.25 -2.93
C ALA A 18 35.79 4.90 -3.39
N VAL A 19 34.55 4.58 -3.02
CA VAL A 19 33.78 3.61 -3.78
C VAL A 19 33.59 4.27 -5.14
N MET A 20 34.09 3.61 -6.17
CA MET A 20 33.93 4.01 -7.56
C MET A 20 32.43 4.04 -7.91
N VAL A 21 31.73 5.14 -7.63
CA VAL A 21 30.36 5.39 -8.10
C VAL A 21 30.44 6.21 -9.38
N THR A 22 30.98 5.62 -10.44
CA THR A 22 30.87 6.18 -11.80
C THR A 22 29.91 5.37 -12.66
N GLY A 23 28.88 4.79 -12.02
CA GLY A 23 27.81 4.05 -12.70
C GLY A 23 26.44 3.99 -11.99
N CYS A 24 26.28 4.40 -10.72
CA CYS A 24 25.02 4.23 -9.96
C CYS A 24 24.26 5.54 -9.64
N GLY A 25 24.73 6.70 -10.14
CA GLY A 25 24.15 8.00 -9.82
C GLY A 25 22.87 8.34 -10.58
N SER A 26 22.75 7.90 -11.84
CA SER A 26 21.57 8.18 -12.68
C SER A 26 20.33 7.44 -12.21
N ASP A 27 20.49 6.14 -11.94
CA ASP A 27 19.38 5.23 -11.67
C ASP A 27 18.79 5.51 -10.27
N THR A 28 19.64 5.83 -9.30
CA THR A 28 19.20 6.24 -7.96
C THR A 28 18.43 7.56 -7.99
N GLN A 29 18.85 8.53 -8.82
CA GLN A 29 18.12 9.79 -9.01
C GLN A 29 16.77 9.59 -9.71
N GLN A 30 16.66 8.57 -10.58
CA GLN A 30 15.42 8.22 -11.27
C GLN A 30 14.45 7.39 -10.39
N ALA A 31 14.95 6.63 -9.41
CA ALA A 31 14.10 5.83 -8.52
C ALA A 31 13.19 6.70 -7.62
N LYS A 32 13.72 7.82 -7.10
CA LYS A 32 13.00 8.73 -6.19
C LYS A 32 11.70 9.30 -6.75
N PRO A 33 11.63 9.84 -7.98
CA PRO A 33 10.37 10.34 -8.53
C PRO A 33 9.33 9.23 -8.70
N TYR A 34 9.72 8.01 -9.11
CA TYR A 34 8.79 6.89 -9.19
C TYR A 34 8.27 6.46 -7.81
N MET A 35 9.15 6.39 -6.82
CA MET A 35 8.77 6.11 -5.43
C MET A 35 7.75 7.13 -4.92
N ASN A 36 8.03 8.42 -5.08
CA ASN A 36 7.13 9.49 -4.66
C ASN A 36 5.78 9.46 -5.43
N SER A 37 5.79 9.06 -6.70
CA SER A 37 4.57 8.90 -7.49
C SER A 37 3.72 7.74 -6.99
N GLY A 38 4.35 6.58 -6.73
CA GLY A 38 3.67 5.42 -6.13
C GLY A 38 3.10 5.74 -4.75
N ASP A 39 3.86 6.42 -3.89
CA ASP A 39 3.41 6.85 -2.55
C ASP A 39 2.22 7.81 -2.63
N LYS A 40 2.22 8.74 -3.60
CA LYS A 40 1.10 9.66 -3.81
C LYS A 40 -0.17 8.91 -4.23
N LEU A 41 -0.04 7.86 -5.04
CA LEU A 41 -1.17 7.02 -5.45
C LEU A 41 -1.70 6.19 -4.28
N LEU A 42 -0.83 5.71 -3.38
CA LEU A 42 -1.24 5.06 -2.13
C LEU A 42 -2.02 6.00 -1.20
N GLN A 43 -1.60 7.27 -1.06
CA GLN A 43 -2.37 8.27 -0.30
C GLN A 43 -3.75 8.55 -0.91
N ASP A 44 -3.85 8.59 -2.24
CA ASP A 44 -5.13 8.72 -2.94
C ASP A 44 -6.01 7.48 -2.74
N TYR A 45 -5.40 6.29 -2.77
CA TYR A 45 -6.07 5.03 -2.43
C TYR A 45 -6.66 5.07 -1.01
N GLU A 46 -5.90 5.46 0.02
CA GLU A 46 -6.39 5.51 1.41
C GLU A 46 -7.63 6.39 1.58
N SER A 47 -7.61 7.57 0.94
CA SER A 47 -8.74 8.50 0.94
C SER A 47 -10.00 7.87 0.30
N LYS A 48 -9.84 7.26 -0.87
CA LYS A 48 -10.92 6.58 -1.59
C LYS A 48 -11.41 5.32 -0.85
N ALA A 49 -10.50 4.57 -0.23
CA ALA A 49 -10.80 3.34 0.50
C ALA A 49 -11.63 3.63 1.74
N SER A 50 -11.37 4.75 2.43
CA SER A 50 -12.21 5.23 3.53
C SER A 50 -13.64 5.52 3.07
N ALA A 51 -13.80 6.22 1.94
CA ALA A 51 -15.12 6.50 1.36
C ALA A 51 -15.86 5.22 0.92
N TRP A 52 -15.14 4.29 0.29
CA TRP A 52 -15.66 2.99 -0.13
C TRP A 52 -16.09 2.12 1.04
N SER A 53 -15.30 2.08 2.12
CA SER A 53 -15.65 1.40 3.37
C SER A 53 -16.93 1.97 3.99
N ALA A 54 -17.06 3.30 4.04
CA ALA A 54 -18.29 3.95 4.50
C ALA A 54 -19.50 3.57 3.63
N GLN A 55 -19.33 3.51 2.30
CA GLN A 55 -20.36 3.10 1.37
C GLN A 55 -20.81 1.64 1.64
N ILE A 56 -19.87 0.71 1.79
CA ILE A 56 -20.17 -0.71 2.11
C ILE A 56 -20.95 -0.82 3.43
N ASN A 57 -20.52 -0.08 4.45
CA ASN A 57 -21.19 -0.08 5.76
C ASN A 57 -22.60 0.54 5.72
N SER A 58 -22.88 1.37 4.71
CA SER A 58 -24.20 2.00 4.51
C SER A 58 -25.18 1.16 3.67
N LEU A 59 -24.72 0.08 3.04
CA LEU A 59 -25.55 -0.79 2.21
C LEU A 59 -26.75 -1.32 3.01
N SER A 60 -27.94 -1.16 2.44
CA SER A 60 -29.20 -1.58 3.06
C SER A 60 -29.33 -3.11 3.11
N ALA A 61 -30.34 -3.57 3.84
CA ALA A 61 -30.81 -4.95 3.81
C ALA A 61 -32.15 -5.07 3.07
N ASP A 62 -32.46 -4.11 2.18
CA ASP A 62 -33.68 -4.11 1.39
C ASP A 62 -33.48 -4.95 0.10
N PRO A 63 -34.25 -6.03 -0.11
CA PRO A 63 -34.17 -6.85 -1.32
C PRO A 63 -34.39 -6.08 -2.62
N GLU A 64 -35.11 -4.95 -2.59
CA GLU A 64 -35.43 -4.17 -3.78
C GLU A 64 -34.28 -3.26 -4.22
N THR A 65 -33.44 -2.80 -3.29
CA THR A 65 -32.37 -1.81 -3.58
C THR A 65 -30.96 -2.39 -3.48
N ILE A 66 -30.75 -3.46 -2.70
CA ILE A 66 -29.40 -3.95 -2.36
C ILE A 66 -28.54 -4.28 -3.58
N ALA A 67 -29.12 -4.84 -4.64
CA ALA A 67 -28.37 -5.20 -5.84
C ALA A 67 -27.75 -3.96 -6.52
N GLY A 68 -28.52 -2.86 -6.61
CA GLY A 68 -28.04 -1.60 -7.18
C GLY A 68 -27.01 -0.91 -6.30
N GLU A 69 -27.23 -0.90 -4.98
CA GLU A 69 -26.28 -0.33 -4.01
C GLU A 69 -24.94 -1.09 -4.02
N VAL A 70 -24.98 -2.43 -4.07
CA VAL A 70 -23.78 -3.27 -4.19
C VAL A 70 -23.08 -3.05 -5.52
N GLN A 71 -23.81 -2.90 -6.62
CA GLN A 71 -23.20 -2.58 -7.91
C GLN A 71 -22.42 -1.26 -7.86
N GLN A 72 -22.97 -0.23 -7.21
CA GLN A 72 -22.27 1.04 -7.01
C GLN A 72 -21.05 0.90 -6.12
N ALA A 73 -21.14 0.14 -5.02
CA ALA A 73 -20.01 -0.12 -4.14
C ALA A 73 -18.89 -0.88 -4.89
N LYS A 74 -19.23 -1.87 -5.72
CA LYS A 74 -18.26 -2.60 -6.54
C LYS A 74 -17.59 -1.69 -7.58
N ALA A 75 -18.33 -0.78 -8.21
CA ALA A 75 -17.73 0.20 -9.13
C ALA A 75 -16.70 1.10 -8.43
N SER A 76 -17.00 1.58 -7.22
CA SER A 76 -16.02 2.32 -6.41
C SER A 76 -14.83 1.45 -5.97
N GLY A 77 -15.05 0.15 -5.73
CA GLY A 77 -13.99 -0.83 -5.51
C GLY A 77 -13.09 -1.05 -6.74
N ASP A 78 -13.68 -1.09 -7.94
CA ASP A 78 -12.93 -1.20 -9.20
C ASP A 78 -12.04 0.04 -9.44
N ASP A 79 -12.50 1.24 -9.08
CA ASP A 79 -11.68 2.47 -9.13
C ASP A 79 -10.47 2.41 -8.16
N LEU A 80 -10.62 1.74 -7.01
CA LEU A 80 -9.51 1.46 -6.11
C LEU A 80 -8.52 0.48 -6.75
N LEU A 81 -8.99 -0.58 -7.40
CA LEU A 81 -8.13 -1.53 -8.13
C LEU A 81 -7.31 -0.84 -9.23
N VAL A 82 -7.92 0.11 -9.95
CA VAL A 82 -7.19 0.93 -10.94
C VAL A 82 -6.09 1.76 -10.28
N THR A 83 -6.36 2.34 -9.12
CA THR A 83 -5.38 3.14 -8.36
C THR A 83 -4.24 2.25 -7.85
N ILE A 84 -4.55 1.04 -7.36
CA ILE A 84 -3.57 0.02 -6.97
C ILE A 84 -2.67 -0.34 -8.15
N GLN A 85 -3.25 -0.67 -9.31
CA GLN A 85 -2.49 -1.02 -10.51
C GLN A 85 -1.55 0.11 -10.95
N ALA A 86 -2.00 1.36 -10.87
CA ALA A 86 -1.19 2.52 -11.18
C ALA A 86 -0.02 2.66 -10.20
N ALA A 87 -0.26 2.51 -8.88
CA ALA A 87 0.78 2.58 -7.87
C ALA A 87 1.83 1.47 -8.06
N LYS A 88 1.38 0.23 -8.32
CA LYS A 88 2.26 -0.90 -8.61
C LYS A 88 3.15 -0.60 -9.82
N SER A 89 2.58 -0.06 -10.89
CA SER A 89 3.35 0.27 -12.10
C SER A 89 4.46 1.28 -11.82
N GLU A 90 4.26 2.24 -10.91
CA GLU A 90 5.32 3.18 -10.51
C GLU A 90 6.44 2.46 -9.74
N PHE A 91 6.11 1.59 -8.80
CA PHE A 91 7.11 0.82 -8.04
C PHE A 91 7.85 -0.21 -8.90
N GLU A 92 7.17 -0.84 -9.86
CA GLU A 92 7.79 -1.79 -10.80
C GLU A 92 8.87 -1.13 -11.67
N LYS A 93 8.75 0.16 -11.99
CA LYS A 93 9.81 0.90 -12.71
C LYS A 93 11.12 0.94 -11.92
N ILE A 94 11.05 0.92 -10.59
CA ILE A 94 12.23 0.91 -9.70
C ILE A 94 12.92 -0.45 -9.72
N MET A 95 12.16 -1.54 -9.87
CA MET A 95 12.67 -2.92 -9.88
C MET A 95 13.70 -3.16 -10.98
N GLY A 96 13.50 -2.51 -12.14
CA GLY A 96 14.39 -2.63 -13.31
C GLY A 96 15.70 -1.81 -13.24
N MET A 97 15.88 -0.96 -12.23
CA MET A 97 17.00 0.01 -12.17
C MET A 97 18.26 -0.57 -11.54
N SER A 98 19.44 -0.35 -12.11
CA SER A 98 20.69 -0.84 -11.53
C SER A 98 21.15 0.03 -10.34
N GLY A 99 21.69 -0.56 -9.28
CA GLY A 99 22.26 0.20 -8.14
C GLY A 99 21.26 0.84 -7.15
N SER A 100 19.96 0.55 -7.28
CA SER A 100 18.87 1.12 -6.46
C SER A 100 18.55 0.34 -5.18
N GLY A 101 19.53 -0.24 -4.48
CA GLY A 101 19.34 -1.22 -3.38
C GLY A 101 18.13 -0.96 -2.45
N TYR A 102 18.18 0.10 -1.66
CA TYR A 102 17.09 0.45 -0.74
C TYR A 102 15.78 0.86 -1.44
N TYR A 103 15.84 1.50 -2.61
CA TYR A 103 14.64 1.85 -3.37
C TYR A 103 13.93 0.60 -3.90
N ARG A 104 14.69 -0.41 -4.33
CA ARG A 104 14.16 -1.70 -4.79
C ARG A 104 13.50 -2.44 -3.62
N GLU A 105 14.19 -2.57 -2.49
CA GLU A 105 13.61 -3.23 -1.32
C GLU A 105 12.32 -2.53 -0.84
N TYR A 106 12.29 -1.18 -0.87
CA TYR A 106 11.09 -0.42 -0.59
C TYR A 106 9.97 -0.70 -1.61
N ALA A 107 10.29 -0.69 -2.90
CA ALA A 107 9.35 -0.98 -3.97
C ALA A 107 8.78 -2.41 -3.87
N GLU A 108 9.60 -3.41 -3.52
CA GLU A 108 9.17 -4.79 -3.29
C GLU A 108 8.12 -4.87 -2.17
N LEU A 109 8.37 -4.21 -1.03
CA LEU A 109 7.42 -4.17 0.08
C LEU A 109 6.10 -3.50 -0.32
N ARG A 110 6.16 -2.38 -1.05
CA ARG A 110 4.96 -1.67 -1.52
C ARG A 110 4.18 -2.45 -2.57
N ILE A 111 4.85 -3.16 -3.47
CA ILE A 111 4.18 -4.04 -4.45
C ILE A 111 3.44 -5.17 -3.73
N ALA A 112 4.08 -5.81 -2.75
CA ALA A 112 3.45 -6.85 -1.94
C ALA A 112 2.23 -6.32 -1.16
N GLU A 113 2.34 -5.14 -0.55
CA GLU A 113 1.22 -4.48 0.13
C GLU A 113 0.05 -4.23 -0.84
N LEU A 114 0.34 -3.70 -2.03
CA LEU A 114 -0.65 -3.45 -3.08
C LEU A 114 -1.34 -4.74 -3.57
N ASP A 115 -0.63 -5.87 -3.61
CA ASP A 115 -1.21 -7.18 -3.92
C ASP A 115 -2.18 -7.68 -2.83
N ILE A 116 -1.89 -7.38 -1.57
CA ILE A 116 -2.79 -7.66 -0.45
C ILE A 116 -4.05 -6.80 -0.55
N LEU A 117 -3.91 -5.52 -0.84
CA LEU A 117 -5.05 -4.60 -1.01
C LEU A 117 -5.95 -5.02 -2.19
N ASP A 118 -5.38 -5.45 -3.33
CA ASP A 118 -6.15 -6.00 -4.47
C ASP A 118 -6.98 -7.23 -4.03
N GLN A 119 -6.35 -8.17 -3.31
CA GLN A 119 -7.03 -9.36 -2.81
C GLN A 119 -8.17 -9.02 -1.85
N MET A 120 -7.97 -8.07 -0.93
CA MET A 120 -9.01 -7.62 -0.01
C MET A 120 -10.23 -7.05 -0.75
N ILE A 121 -10.02 -6.25 -1.79
CA ILE A 121 -11.12 -5.68 -2.59
C ILE A 121 -11.88 -6.78 -3.32
N ARG A 122 -11.17 -7.72 -3.96
CA ARG A 122 -11.80 -8.85 -4.67
C ARG A 122 -12.59 -9.75 -3.75
N ARG A 123 -12.08 -10.05 -2.54
CA ARG A 123 -12.81 -10.82 -1.53
C ARG A 123 -14.04 -10.07 -1.03
N THR A 124 -13.94 -8.76 -0.89
CA THR A 124 -15.11 -7.91 -0.56
C THR A 124 -16.15 -7.96 -1.67
N HIS A 125 -15.77 -7.92 -2.95
CA HIS A 125 -16.70 -8.08 -4.06
C HIS A 125 -17.46 -9.40 -4.00
N ALA A 126 -16.74 -10.51 -3.74
CA ALA A 126 -17.36 -11.83 -3.60
C ALA A 126 -18.34 -11.89 -2.42
N PHE A 127 -17.95 -11.37 -1.25
CA PHE A 127 -18.82 -11.26 -0.08
C PHE A 127 -20.10 -10.47 -0.39
N LEU A 128 -19.97 -9.34 -1.11
CA LEU A 128 -21.12 -8.52 -1.47
C LEU A 128 -22.08 -9.23 -2.44
N ASP A 129 -21.56 -9.99 -3.41
CA ASP A 129 -22.38 -10.78 -4.34
C ASP A 129 -23.21 -11.84 -3.58
N GLU A 130 -22.59 -12.54 -2.63
CA GLU A 130 -23.29 -13.52 -1.78
C GLU A 130 -24.31 -12.86 -0.84
N ARG A 131 -23.98 -11.68 -0.31
CA ARG A 131 -24.91 -10.89 0.50
C ARG A 131 -26.15 -10.50 -0.31
N VAL A 132 -25.99 -10.07 -1.57
CA VAL A 132 -27.12 -9.77 -2.47
C VAL A 132 -28.00 -11.00 -2.62
N ALA A 133 -27.41 -12.16 -2.93
CA ALA A 133 -28.17 -13.40 -3.13
C ALA A 133 -29.02 -13.78 -1.90
N MET A 134 -28.46 -13.64 -0.69
CA MET A 134 -29.20 -13.93 0.56
C MET A 134 -30.31 -12.92 0.84
N VAL A 135 -30.03 -11.62 0.70
CA VAL A 135 -31.05 -10.59 0.93
C VAL A 135 -32.17 -10.70 -0.11
N SER A 136 -31.85 -10.90 -1.39
CA SER A 136 -32.84 -11.08 -2.46
C SER A 136 -33.69 -12.36 -2.27
N SER A 137 -33.11 -13.45 -1.76
CA SER A 137 -33.86 -14.67 -1.46
C SER A 137 -34.64 -14.60 -0.14
N LYS A 138 -34.41 -13.56 0.68
CA LYS A 138 -34.95 -13.40 2.04
C LYS A 138 -34.53 -14.53 3.00
N ASP A 139 -33.52 -15.30 2.65
CA ASP A 139 -32.93 -16.33 3.50
C ASP A 139 -31.62 -15.80 4.10
N LEU A 140 -31.70 -15.33 5.35
CA LEU A 140 -30.56 -14.82 6.11
C LEU A 140 -29.98 -15.86 7.08
N SER A 141 -30.43 -17.11 7.02
CA SER A 141 -30.03 -18.15 7.98
C SER A 141 -28.52 -18.42 7.95
N PHE A 142 -27.88 -18.25 6.80
CA PHE A 142 -26.44 -18.43 6.61
C PHE A 142 -25.62 -17.14 6.73
N TYR A 143 -26.25 -15.99 6.98
CA TYR A 143 -25.55 -14.71 7.04
C TYR A 143 -24.42 -14.67 8.10
N PRO A 144 -24.61 -15.18 9.34
CA PRO A 144 -23.52 -15.24 10.31
C PRO A 144 -22.32 -16.07 9.83
N ALA A 145 -22.58 -17.18 9.12
CA ALA A 145 -21.51 -18.02 8.57
C ALA A 145 -20.78 -17.33 7.41
N LEU A 146 -21.50 -16.60 6.55
CA LEU A 146 -20.87 -15.76 5.52
C LEU A 146 -19.95 -14.71 6.16
N GLN A 147 -20.45 -13.98 7.18
CA GLN A 147 -19.68 -12.95 7.86
C GLN A 147 -18.42 -13.51 8.51
N GLN A 148 -18.53 -14.65 9.19
CA GLN A 148 -17.37 -15.30 9.81
C GLN A 148 -16.35 -15.72 8.76
N ARG A 149 -16.78 -16.37 7.66
CA ARG A 149 -15.88 -16.77 6.58
C ARG A 149 -15.15 -15.57 5.98
N PHE A 150 -15.88 -14.49 5.71
CA PHE A 150 -15.28 -13.26 5.19
C PHE A 150 -14.25 -12.67 6.15
N GLN A 151 -14.53 -12.65 7.46
CA GLN A 151 -13.56 -12.21 8.47
C GLN A 151 -12.32 -13.11 8.51
N ASP A 152 -12.50 -14.43 8.50
CA ASP A 152 -11.40 -15.40 8.51
C ASP A 152 -10.51 -15.26 7.27
N GLU A 153 -11.10 -14.87 6.13
CA GLU A 153 -10.36 -14.60 4.90
C GLU A 153 -9.67 -13.22 4.91
N ILE A 154 -10.28 -12.18 5.49
CA ILE A 154 -9.75 -10.82 5.44
C ILE A 154 -8.74 -10.54 6.55
N ASN A 155 -8.95 -11.01 7.77
CA ASN A 155 -8.07 -10.75 8.91
C ASN A 155 -6.58 -11.04 8.64
N PRO A 156 -6.18 -12.21 8.09
CA PRO A 156 -4.77 -12.45 7.80
C PRO A 156 -4.21 -11.49 6.74
N LEU A 157 -5.03 -11.05 5.77
CA LEU A 157 -4.61 -10.05 4.78
C LEU A 157 -4.41 -8.68 5.44
N VAL A 158 -5.28 -8.28 6.37
CA VAL A 158 -5.13 -7.04 7.12
C VAL A 158 -3.82 -7.04 7.91
N ASP A 159 -3.55 -8.13 8.63
CA ASP A 159 -2.34 -8.27 9.44
C ASP A 159 -1.07 -8.22 8.57
N GLU A 160 -1.05 -8.97 7.46
CA GLU A 160 0.07 -8.98 6.51
C GLU A 160 0.28 -7.62 5.84
N GLY A 161 -0.80 -6.97 5.39
CA GLY A 161 -0.76 -5.64 4.79
C GLY A 161 -0.18 -4.59 5.75
N GLN A 162 -0.62 -4.60 7.01
CA GLN A 162 -0.10 -3.70 8.05
C GLN A 162 1.39 -3.95 8.35
N GLU A 163 1.82 -5.22 8.38
CA GLU A 163 3.24 -5.54 8.58
C GLU A 163 4.10 -5.00 7.42
N LEU A 164 3.64 -5.19 6.17
CA LEU A 164 4.32 -4.71 4.98
C LEU A 164 4.42 -3.17 4.97
N GLU A 165 3.33 -2.48 5.27
CA GLU A 165 3.29 -1.01 5.39
C GLU A 165 4.29 -0.52 6.43
N GLN A 166 4.27 -1.09 7.65
CA GLN A 166 5.18 -0.72 8.72
C GLN A 166 6.64 -0.94 8.35
N ARG A 167 6.95 -2.05 7.68
CA ARG A 167 8.30 -2.36 7.20
C ARG A 167 8.74 -1.39 6.11
N ALA A 168 7.86 -1.05 5.16
CA ALA A 168 8.16 -0.07 4.12
C ALA A 168 8.42 1.31 4.71
N MET A 169 7.60 1.76 5.67
CA MET A 169 7.75 3.04 6.35
C MET A 169 9.03 3.10 7.19
N LYS A 170 9.33 2.03 7.93
CA LYS A 170 10.59 1.90 8.67
C LYS A 170 11.81 1.98 7.75
N MET A 171 11.79 1.24 6.64
CA MET A 171 12.87 1.26 5.66
C MET A 171 13.08 2.66 5.05
N LYS A 172 11.99 3.33 4.70
CA LYS A 172 12.00 4.69 4.17
C LYS A 172 12.67 5.66 5.14
N SER A 173 12.29 5.59 6.42
CA SER A 173 12.88 6.40 7.50
C SER A 173 14.36 6.08 7.73
N ASP A 174 14.71 4.81 7.92
CA ASP A 174 16.06 4.37 8.28
C ASP A 174 17.08 4.63 7.15
N SER A 175 16.64 4.60 5.90
CA SER A 175 17.49 4.76 4.70
C SER A 175 17.47 6.17 4.10
N GLY A 176 16.67 7.10 4.66
CA GLY A 176 16.57 8.48 4.17
C GLY A 176 15.95 8.63 2.78
N LEU A 177 15.00 7.76 2.43
CA LEU A 177 14.31 7.76 1.13
C LEU A 177 13.25 8.87 1.03
#